data_AF-A0A162JYL0-F1
#
_entry.id   AF-A0A162JYL0-F1
#
_cell.length_a   1.000
_cell.length_b   1.000
_cell.length_c   1.000
_cell.angle_alpha   90.00
_cell.angle_beta   90.00
_cell.angle_gamma   90.00
#
_symmetry.space_group_name_H-M   'P 1'
#
loop_
_entity.id
_entity.type
_entity.pdbx_description
1 polymer ?
#
loop_
_entity_poly.entity_id
_entity_poly.type
_entity_poly.pdbx_seq_one_letter_code
_entity_poly.pdbx_strand_id
1 'polypeptide(L)'
;MESSSIDQTSQATIELLGARLRRVEHLLYGASKTEAPPSPAVVSLADLERQFTLLVSNVRVYAELLRIYHTSPSLFTAPPPGVPPTQLDPDALRATVLSYASAFPATASALSAAVVDTPVPDAALSAQLVALAPRMAAMVRTQNALDNQVAQLRHRSEQVVRRYYETQALAAAACVADVEARIERAEGQVRRRETARRAEDSGM
;
A
#
# COMPACT_ATOMS: atom_id res chain seq x y z
N MET A 1 63.60 -15.51 -31.80
CA MET A 1 62.51 -16.17 -31.06
C MET A 1 61.69 -15.20 -30.20
N GLU A 2 62.16 -13.97 -29.94
CA GLU A 2 61.40 -12.96 -29.17
C GLU A 2 60.35 -12.18 -29.97
N SER A 3 60.52 -12.01 -31.29
CA SER A 3 59.51 -11.31 -32.11
C SER A 3 58.19 -12.08 -32.18
N SER A 4 58.25 -13.41 -32.33
CA SER A 4 57.06 -14.26 -32.38
C SER A 4 56.26 -14.28 -31.07
N SER A 5 56.90 -14.12 -29.91
CA SER A 5 56.20 -14.10 -28.61
C SER A 5 55.51 -12.76 -28.34
N ILE A 6 56.11 -11.65 -28.76
CA ILE A 6 55.49 -10.32 -28.68
C ILE A 6 54.31 -10.23 -29.64
N ASP A 7 54.46 -10.72 -30.87
CA ASP A 7 53.38 -10.75 -31.85
C ASP A 7 52.20 -11.60 -31.33
N GLN A 8 52.49 -12.75 -30.72
CA GLN A 8 51.47 -13.62 -30.12
C GLN A 8 50.77 -13.00 -28.90
N THR A 9 51.52 -12.31 -28.02
CA THR A 9 50.92 -11.61 -26.87
C THR A 9 50.08 -10.42 -27.32
N SER A 10 50.53 -9.67 -28.32
CA SER A 10 49.77 -8.56 -28.91
C SER A 10 48.45 -9.04 -29.50
N GLN A 11 48.46 -10.13 -30.29
CA GLN A 11 47.26 -10.72 -30.85
C GLN A 11 46.30 -11.22 -29.77
N ALA A 12 46.81 -11.88 -28.72
CA ALA A 12 46.00 -12.35 -27.60
C ALA A 12 45.33 -11.19 -26.82
N THR A 13 46.04 -10.07 -26.61
CA THR A 13 45.45 -8.90 -25.94
C THR A 13 44.34 -8.25 -26.76
N ILE A 14 44.49 -8.19 -28.08
CA ILE A 14 43.50 -7.64 -29.01
C ILE A 14 42.26 -8.53 -29.05
N GLU A 15 42.44 -9.86 -29.11
CA GLU A 15 41.34 -10.82 -29.03
C GLU A 15 40.57 -10.71 -27.71
N LEU A 16 41.29 -10.56 -26.59
CA LEU A 16 40.68 -10.35 -25.27
C LEU A 16 39.89 -9.04 -25.22
N LEU A 17 40.41 -7.95 -25.79
CA LEU A 17 39.70 -6.68 -25.87
C LEU A 17 38.43 -6.82 -26.71
N GLY A 18 38.52 -7.48 -27.87
CA GLY A 18 37.37 -7.78 -28.71
C GLY A 18 36.32 -8.64 -28.03
N ALA A 19 36.73 -9.68 -27.31
CA ALA A 19 35.81 -10.53 -26.54
C ALA A 19 35.12 -9.76 -25.39
N ARG A 20 35.78 -8.75 -24.81
CA ARG A 20 35.15 -7.87 -23.81
C ARG A 20 34.17 -6.89 -24.45
N LEU A 21 34.51 -6.29 -25.59
CA LEU A 21 33.60 -5.39 -26.31
C LEU A 21 32.32 -6.11 -26.75
N ARG A 22 32.43 -7.32 -27.30
CA ARG A 22 31.27 -8.15 -27.69
C ARG A 22 30.40 -8.54 -26.50
N ARG A 23 30.99 -8.81 -25.33
CA ARG A 23 30.21 -9.03 -24.10
C ARG A 23 29.41 -7.81 -23.68
N VAL A 24 30.00 -6.61 -23.77
CA VAL A 24 29.28 -5.36 -23.49
C VAL A 24 28.15 -5.14 -24.51
N GLU A 25 28.40 -5.38 -25.80
CA GLU A 25 27.38 -5.29 -26.85
C GLU A 25 26.24 -6.30 -26.63
N HIS A 26 26.56 -7.54 -26.26
CA HIS A 26 25.57 -8.57 -25.95
C HIS A 26 24.71 -8.21 -24.74
N LEU A 27 25.28 -7.60 -23.69
CA LEU A 27 24.51 -7.12 -22.54
C LEU A 27 23.59 -5.94 -22.89
N LEU A 28 23.99 -5.09 -23.85
CA LEU A 28 23.22 -3.91 -24.25
C LEU A 28 22.12 -4.22 -25.28
N TYR A 29 22.41 -5.10 -26.23
CA TYR A 29 21.53 -5.36 -27.39
C TYR A 29 21.02 -6.81 -27.47
N GLY A 30 21.42 -7.68 -26.55
CA GLY A 30 20.92 -9.06 -26.41
C GLY A 30 21.49 -10.08 -27.43
N ALA A 31 21.87 -9.68 -28.64
CA ALA A 31 22.50 -10.56 -29.63
C ALA A 31 23.66 -9.84 -30.34
N SER A 32 24.91 -10.24 -30.06
CA SER A 32 26.07 -9.72 -30.81
C SER A 32 26.24 -10.51 -32.11
N LYS A 33 26.56 -9.82 -33.21
CA LYS A 33 26.88 -10.48 -34.48
C LYS A 33 28.10 -11.40 -34.30
N THR A 34 27.99 -12.59 -34.88
CA THR A 34 28.90 -13.73 -34.73
C THR A 34 30.32 -13.43 -35.18
N GLU A 35 31.25 -14.14 -34.55
CA GLU A 35 32.70 -14.30 -34.75
C GLU A 35 33.23 -13.92 -36.15
N ALA A 36 34.13 -12.93 -36.20
CA ALA A 36 34.90 -12.58 -37.39
C ALA A 36 36.19 -13.42 -37.46
N PRO A 37 36.66 -13.81 -38.66
CA PRO A 37 37.88 -14.62 -38.84
C PRO A 37 39.13 -13.90 -38.33
N PRO A 38 40.21 -14.63 -37.97
CA PRO A 38 41.44 -14.05 -37.46
C PRO A 38 42.11 -13.18 -38.54
N SER A 39 42.06 -11.86 -38.33
CA SER A 39 42.70 -10.85 -39.18
C SER A 39 44.02 -10.39 -38.55
N PRO A 40 44.99 -9.88 -39.34
CA PRO A 40 46.24 -9.36 -38.80
C PRO A 40 45.96 -8.26 -37.76
N ALA A 41 46.79 -8.18 -36.73
CA ALA A 41 46.59 -7.37 -35.53
C ALA A 41 46.20 -5.89 -35.81
N VAL A 42 46.80 -5.28 -36.84
CA VAL A 42 46.53 -3.89 -37.25
C VAL A 42 45.10 -3.72 -37.79
N VAL A 43 44.61 -4.67 -38.58
CA VAL A 43 43.25 -4.65 -39.16
C VAL A 43 42.23 -4.91 -38.06
N SER A 44 42.51 -5.86 -37.16
CA SER A 44 41.67 -6.16 -36.01
C SER A 44 41.51 -4.96 -35.05
N LEU A 45 42.58 -4.19 -34.83
CA LEU A 45 42.52 -2.97 -34.03
C LEU A 45 41.66 -1.86 -34.66
N ALA A 46 41.82 -1.62 -35.97
CA ALA A 46 41.01 -0.64 -36.69
C ALA A 46 39.51 -1.02 -36.68
N ASP A 47 39.21 -2.31 -36.80
CA ASP A 47 37.84 -2.83 -36.70
C ASP A 47 37.27 -2.65 -35.28
N LEU A 48 38.05 -2.91 -34.23
CA LEU A 48 37.64 -2.68 -32.84
C LEU A 48 37.41 -1.21 -32.54
N GLU A 49 38.27 -0.32 -33.03
CA GLU A 49 38.11 1.13 -32.88
C GLU A 49 36.83 1.61 -33.56
N ARG A 50 36.54 1.11 -34.77
CA ARG A 50 35.29 1.40 -35.47
C ARG A 50 34.07 0.89 -34.69
N GLN A 51 34.11 -0.34 -34.18
CA GLN A 51 33.02 -0.91 -33.37
C GLN A 51 32.81 -0.12 -32.07
N PHE A 52 33.89 0.28 -31.39
CA PHE A 52 33.82 1.11 -30.20
C PHE A 52 33.25 2.50 -30.50
N THR A 53 33.68 3.14 -31.59
CA THR A 53 33.16 4.44 -32.01
C THR A 53 31.67 4.37 -32.32
N LEU A 54 31.22 3.29 -32.99
CA LEU A 54 29.80 3.04 -33.24
C LEU A 54 29.02 2.82 -31.94
N LEU A 55 29.59 2.09 -30.98
CA LEU A 55 28.96 1.88 -29.68
C LEU A 55 28.78 3.19 -28.91
N VAL A 56 29.82 4.04 -28.90
CA VAL A 56 29.81 5.35 -28.26
C VAL A 56 28.83 6.31 -28.95
N SER A 57 28.71 6.27 -30.29
CA SER A 57 27.77 7.11 -31.02
C SER A 57 26.31 6.67 -30.89
N ASN A 58 26.07 5.36 -30.81
CA ASN A 58 24.71 4.81 -30.77
C ASN A 58 24.01 5.07 -29.42
N VAL A 59 24.77 5.24 -28.34
CA VAL A 59 24.22 5.41 -26.99
C VAL A 59 24.81 6.67 -26.35
N ARG A 60 24.00 7.73 -26.29
CA ARG A 60 24.36 9.05 -25.75
C ARG A 60 24.99 8.98 -24.35
N VAL A 61 24.54 8.04 -23.54
CA VAL A 61 25.01 7.84 -22.15
C VAL A 61 26.51 7.53 -22.11
N TYR A 62 27.07 6.81 -23.08
CA TYR A 62 28.51 6.52 -23.07
C TYR A 62 29.36 7.74 -23.38
N ALA A 63 28.92 8.62 -24.29
CA ALA A 63 29.61 9.89 -24.53
C ALA A 63 29.60 10.78 -23.27
N GLU A 64 28.48 10.80 -22.54
CA GLU A 64 28.38 11.49 -21.25
C GLU A 64 29.25 10.84 -20.18
N LEU A 65 29.26 9.50 -20.06
CA LEU A 65 30.10 8.78 -19.10
C LEU A 65 31.60 8.94 -19.37
N LEU A 66 32.02 8.93 -20.64
CA LEU A 66 33.41 9.21 -21.02
C LEU A 66 33.77 10.65 -20.68
N ARG A 67 32.88 11.61 -20.94
CA ARG A 67 33.08 13.00 -20.51
C ARG A 67 33.23 13.10 -18.99
N ILE A 68 32.37 12.43 -18.22
CA ILE A 68 32.41 12.42 -16.75
C ILE A 68 33.69 11.73 -16.26
N TYR A 69 34.12 10.64 -16.90
CA TYR A 69 35.37 9.95 -16.60
C TYR A 69 36.59 10.85 -16.83
N HIS A 70 36.60 11.62 -17.93
CA HIS A 70 37.67 12.57 -18.20
C HIS A 70 37.67 13.77 -17.24
N THR A 71 36.50 14.26 -16.83
CA THR A 71 36.41 15.38 -15.87
C THR A 71 36.64 14.95 -14.43
N SER A 72 36.33 13.70 -14.09
CA SER A 72 36.30 13.21 -12.72
C SER A 72 36.68 11.72 -12.66
N PRO A 73 37.97 11.38 -12.94
CA PRO A 73 38.43 10.00 -12.93
C PRO A 73 38.31 9.35 -11.54
N SER A 74 38.33 10.16 -10.48
CA SER A 74 38.18 9.73 -9.08
C SER A 74 36.81 9.10 -8.77
N LEU A 75 35.78 9.31 -9.60
CA LEU A 75 34.47 8.68 -9.42
C LEU A 75 34.48 7.19 -9.79
N PHE A 76 35.41 6.77 -10.63
CA PHE A 76 35.47 5.42 -11.19
C PHE A 76 36.65 4.61 -10.67
N THR A 77 37.57 5.23 -9.92
CA THR A 77 38.65 4.54 -9.21
C THR A 77 38.15 4.13 -7.84
N ALA A 78 37.97 2.82 -7.62
CA ALA A 78 37.71 2.30 -6.28
C ALA A 78 38.89 2.64 -5.36
N PRO A 79 38.66 3.25 -4.19
CA PRO A 79 39.75 3.56 -3.27
C PRO A 79 40.42 2.27 -2.77
N PRO A 80 41.71 2.34 -2.39
CA PRO A 80 42.41 1.21 -1.80
C PRO A 80 41.72 0.77 -0.49
N PRO A 81 41.73 -0.54 -0.17
CA PRO A 81 41.06 -1.06 1.01
C PRO A 81 41.64 -0.41 2.27
N GLY A 82 40.77 0.21 3.09
CA GLY A 82 41.14 0.83 4.37
C GLY A 82 41.03 2.36 4.40
N VAL A 83 40.84 3.03 3.26
CA VAL A 83 40.58 4.48 3.21
C VAL A 83 39.12 4.71 2.86
N PRO A 84 38.35 5.46 3.67
CA PRO A 84 36.95 5.74 3.35
C PRO A 84 36.87 6.54 2.03
N PRO A 85 35.95 6.20 1.11
CA PRO A 85 35.75 6.95 -0.13
C PRO A 85 35.27 8.36 0.20
N THR A 86 36.19 9.30 0.34
CA THR A 86 35.89 10.69 0.65
C THR A 86 36.44 11.57 -0.45
N GLN A 87 35.57 12.42 -0.99
CA GLN A 87 35.91 13.42 -2.00
C GLN A 87 36.40 14.73 -1.35
N LEU A 88 36.36 14.80 -0.02
CA LEU A 88 36.74 15.96 0.77
C LEU A 88 38.20 15.83 1.24
N ASP A 89 38.89 16.96 1.22
CA ASP A 89 40.21 17.09 1.83
C ASP A 89 40.14 16.75 3.34
N PRO A 90 41.13 16.05 3.93
CA PRO A 90 41.15 15.71 5.34
C PRO A 90 40.90 16.89 6.29
N ASP A 91 41.31 18.11 5.94
CA ASP A 91 41.04 19.29 6.77
C ASP A 91 39.57 19.72 6.73
N ALA A 92 38.90 19.57 5.59
CA ALA A 92 37.45 19.78 5.48
C ALA A 92 36.67 18.71 6.26
N LEU A 93 37.11 17.45 6.23
CA LEU A 93 36.54 16.39 7.06
C LEU A 93 36.66 16.71 8.55
N ARG A 94 37.84 17.14 9.01
CA ARG A 94 38.04 17.57 10.40
C ARG A 94 37.12 18.73 10.77
N ALA A 95 37.02 19.75 9.91
CA ALA A 95 36.13 20.89 10.14
C ALA A 95 34.67 20.47 10.28
N THR A 96 34.18 19.56 9.43
CA THR A 96 32.80 19.04 9.54
C THR A 96 32.58 18.23 10.81
N VAL A 97 33.51 17.33 11.16
CA VAL A 97 33.40 16.54 12.40
C VAL A 97 33.42 17.46 13.62
N LEU A 98 34.27 18.49 13.61
CA LEU A 98 34.35 19.48 14.69
C LEU A 98 33.09 20.35 14.76
N SER A 99 32.47 20.72 13.63
CA SER A 99 31.21 21.47 13.65
C SER A 99 30.04 20.67 14.23
N TYR A 100 30.07 19.34 14.06
CA TYR A 100 29.06 18.44 14.63
C TYR A 100 29.48 17.82 15.96
N ALA A 101 30.65 18.17 16.50
CA ALA A 101 31.23 17.52 17.69
C ALA A 101 30.30 17.57 18.91
N SER A 102 29.58 18.67 19.12
CA SER A 102 28.62 18.84 20.22
C SER A 102 27.28 18.13 19.98
N ALA A 103 26.92 17.87 18.72
CA ALA A 103 25.68 17.17 18.37
C ALA A 103 25.77 15.67 18.65
N PHE A 104 26.95 15.06 18.55
CA PHE A 104 27.14 13.63 18.84
C PHE A 104 26.78 13.24 20.29
N PRO A 105 27.31 13.88 21.34
CA PRO A 105 26.92 13.54 22.71
C PRO A 105 25.47 13.93 23.01
N ALA A 106 24.95 15.03 22.44
CA ALA A 106 23.57 15.45 22.63
C ALA A 106 22.57 14.43 22.05
N THR A 107 22.81 13.96 20.83
CA THR A 107 21.98 12.93 20.17
C THR A 107 22.11 11.57 20.86
N ALA A 108 23.32 11.19 21.29
CA ALA A 108 23.52 9.97 22.06
C ALA A 108 22.76 10.01 23.40
N SER A 109 22.81 11.14 24.12
CA SER A 109 22.07 11.31 25.37
C SER A 109 20.55 11.34 25.15
N ALA A 110 20.09 11.96 24.06
CA ALA A 110 18.67 11.97 23.70
C ALA A 110 18.16 10.57 23.33
N LEU A 111 18.95 9.79 22.57
CA LEU A 111 18.62 8.40 22.25
C LEU A 111 18.65 7.51 23.48
N SER A 112 19.63 7.68 24.37
CA SER A 112 19.69 6.90 25.61
C SER A 112 18.52 7.24 26.54
N ALA A 113 18.16 8.52 26.67
CA ALA A 113 17.00 8.94 27.46
C ALA A 113 15.70 8.40 26.86
N ALA A 114 15.53 8.51 25.54
CA ALA A 114 14.34 7.99 24.85
C ALA A 114 14.20 6.46 25.00
N VAL A 115 15.30 5.70 24.87
CA VAL A 115 15.28 4.24 25.03
C VAL A 115 15.01 3.81 26.47
N VAL A 116 15.44 4.60 27.46
CA VAL A 116 15.19 4.31 28.88
C VAL A 116 13.77 4.73 29.31
N ASP A 117 13.30 5.89 28.87
CA ASP A 117 11.99 6.44 29.24
C ASP A 117 10.83 5.77 28.49
N THR A 118 11.09 5.25 27.28
CA THR A 118 10.10 4.49 26.51
C THR A 118 10.56 3.03 26.36
N PRO A 119 10.27 2.17 27.35
CA PRO A 119 10.52 0.75 27.18
C PRO A 119 9.71 0.27 25.97
N VAL A 120 10.40 -0.23 24.94
CA VAL A 120 9.75 -0.89 23.81
C VAL A 120 8.88 -2.01 24.40
N PRO A 121 7.56 -2.01 24.16
CA PRO A 121 6.68 -3.01 24.74
C PRO A 121 7.14 -4.41 24.34
N ASP A 122 6.97 -5.37 25.25
CA ASP A 122 7.36 -6.76 25.00
C ASP A 122 6.79 -7.24 23.66
N ALA A 123 7.68 -7.71 22.78
CA ALA A 123 7.33 -8.19 21.46
C ALA A 123 6.32 -9.34 21.54
N ALA A 124 6.35 -10.15 22.61
CA ALA A 124 5.39 -11.21 22.82
C ALA A 124 3.96 -10.69 23.02
N LEU A 125 3.78 -9.60 23.78
CA LEU A 125 2.47 -8.95 23.97
C LEU A 125 1.96 -8.35 22.66
N SER A 126 2.84 -7.70 21.91
CA SER A 126 2.50 -7.13 20.60
C SER A 126 2.08 -8.21 19.60
N ALA A 127 2.78 -9.35 19.58
CA ALA A 127 2.42 -10.49 18.75
C ALA A 127 1.07 -11.11 19.15
N GLN A 128 0.77 -11.19 20.46
CA GLN A 128 -0.53 -11.66 20.95
C GLN A 128 -1.68 -10.74 20.51
N LEU A 129 -1.49 -9.42 20.55
CA LEU A 129 -2.49 -8.47 20.05
C LEU A 129 -2.76 -8.66 18.56
N VAL A 130 -1.71 -8.84 17.75
CA VAL A 130 -1.85 -9.12 16.31
C VAL A 130 -2.57 -10.45 16.08
N ALA A 131 -2.29 -11.47 16.89
CA ALA A 131 -2.96 -12.77 16.82
C ALA A 131 -4.47 -12.71 17.14
N LEU A 132 -4.93 -11.70 17.90
CA LEU A 132 -6.34 -11.50 18.21
C LEU A 132 -7.14 -10.80 17.10
N ALA A 133 -6.46 -10.05 16.22
CA ALA A 133 -7.09 -9.35 15.10
C ALA A 133 -8.02 -10.22 14.20
N PRO A 134 -7.64 -11.43 13.77
CA PRO A 134 -8.53 -12.29 12.97
C PRO A 134 -9.77 -12.73 13.75
N ARG A 135 -9.68 -12.95 15.07
CA ARG A 135 -10.83 -13.32 15.91
C ARG A 135 -11.84 -12.17 16.00
N MET A 136 -11.34 -10.94 16.19
CA MET A 136 -12.19 -9.74 16.16
C MET A 136 -12.88 -9.57 14.81
N ALA A 137 -12.15 -9.75 13.70
CA ALA A 137 -12.72 -9.66 12.36
C ALA A 137 -13.82 -10.71 12.12
N ALA A 138 -13.64 -11.93 12.64
CA ALA A 138 -14.67 -12.97 12.59
C ALA A 138 -15.91 -12.57 13.41
N MET A 139 -15.73 -12.04 14.62
CA MET A 139 -16.85 -11.57 15.46
C MET A 139 -17.64 -10.44 14.79
N VAL A 140 -16.96 -9.44 14.21
CA VAL A 140 -17.62 -8.34 13.49
C VAL A 140 -18.47 -8.87 12.33
N ARG A 141 -17.99 -9.87 11.58
CA ARG A 141 -18.78 -10.50 10.52
C ARG A 141 -20.04 -11.17 11.07
N THR A 142 -19.92 -11.88 12.20
CA THR A 142 -21.09 -12.50 12.84
C THR A 142 -22.07 -11.46 13.36
N GLN A 143 -21.59 -10.35 13.93
CA GLN A 143 -22.43 -9.26 14.42
C GLN A 143 -23.21 -8.62 13.27
N ASN A 144 -22.53 -8.31 12.15
CA ASN A 144 -23.20 -7.78 10.96
C ASN A 144 -24.26 -8.75 10.41
N ALA A 145 -24.01 -10.06 10.46
CA ALA A 145 -24.99 -11.06 10.04
C ALA A 145 -26.23 -11.07 10.97
N LEU A 146 -26.02 -10.97 12.29
CA LEU A 146 -27.11 -10.89 13.26
C LEU A 146 -27.92 -9.59 13.09
N ASP A 147 -27.26 -8.45 12.90
CA ASP A 147 -27.93 -7.16 12.70
C ASP A 147 -28.83 -7.19 11.46
N ASN A 148 -28.36 -7.81 10.37
CA ASN A 148 -29.17 -8.02 9.17
C ASN A 148 -30.38 -8.93 9.42
N GLN A 149 -30.21 -10.01 10.18
CA GLN A 149 -31.33 -10.89 10.55
C GLN A 149 -32.36 -10.16 11.42
N VAL A 150 -31.90 -9.39 12.40
CA VAL A 150 -32.78 -8.60 13.28
C VAL A 150 -33.53 -7.55 12.46
N ALA A 151 -32.87 -6.85 11.54
CA ALA A 151 -33.52 -5.88 10.66
C ALA A 151 -34.62 -6.54 9.81
N GLN A 152 -34.34 -7.71 9.23
CA GLN A 152 -35.34 -8.47 8.44
C GLN A 152 -36.52 -8.94 9.30
N LEU A 153 -36.26 -9.46 10.50
CA LEU A 153 -37.30 -9.90 11.43
C LEU A 153 -38.16 -8.73 11.89
N ARG A 154 -37.55 -7.58 12.20
CA ARG A 154 -38.28 -6.34 12.54
C ARG A 154 -39.20 -5.93 11.40
N HIS A 155 -38.69 -5.87 10.17
CA HIS A 155 -39.50 -5.52 9.01
C HIS A 155 -40.69 -6.48 8.79
N ARG A 156 -40.45 -7.80 8.91
CA ARG A 156 -41.53 -8.80 8.79
C ARG A 156 -42.56 -8.67 9.92
N SER A 157 -42.10 -8.44 11.15
CA SER A 157 -42.99 -8.26 12.30
C SER A 157 -43.85 -7.00 12.15
N GLU A 158 -43.27 -5.90 11.68
CA GLU A 158 -43.97 -4.66 11.40
C GLU A 158 -45.07 -4.88 10.35
N GLN A 159 -44.76 -5.57 9.25
CA GLN A 159 -45.76 -5.88 8.22
C GLN A 159 -46.92 -6.71 8.76
N VAL A 160 -46.65 -7.72 9.58
CA VAL A 160 -47.70 -8.57 10.18
C VAL A 160 -48.57 -7.76 11.13
N VAL A 161 -47.95 -6.98 12.02
CA VAL A 161 -48.66 -6.12 12.99
C VAL A 161 -49.51 -5.09 12.24
N ARG A 162 -48.94 -4.42 11.24
CA ARG A 162 -49.66 -3.45 10.41
C ARG A 162 -50.88 -4.07 9.74
N ARG A 163 -50.72 -5.23 9.10
CA ARG A 163 -51.85 -5.93 8.46
C ARG A 163 -52.94 -6.32 9.45
N TYR A 164 -52.58 -6.79 10.65
CA TYR A 164 -53.53 -7.10 11.70
C TYR A 164 -54.35 -5.88 12.12
N TYR A 165 -53.69 -4.73 12.33
CA TYR A 165 -54.38 -3.49 12.67
C TYR A 165 -55.30 -3.00 11.54
N GLU A 166 -54.78 -2.96 10.31
CA GLU A 166 -55.53 -2.49 9.14
C GLU A 166 -56.77 -3.33 8.83
N THR A 167 -56.69 -4.66 8.99
CA THR A 167 -57.77 -5.57 8.56
C THR A 167 -58.68 -6.04 9.69
N GLN A 168 -58.13 -6.39 10.85
CA GLN A 168 -58.88 -7.06 11.91
C GLN A 168 -59.24 -6.09 13.03
N ALA A 169 -58.26 -5.37 13.59
CA ALA A 169 -58.49 -4.52 14.76
C ALA A 169 -59.44 -3.34 14.44
N LEU A 170 -59.22 -2.64 13.32
CA LEU A 170 -60.09 -1.53 12.92
C LEU A 170 -61.50 -2.02 12.55
N ALA A 171 -61.63 -3.16 11.88
CA ALA A 171 -62.93 -3.73 11.53
C ALA A 171 -63.71 -4.17 12.78
N ALA A 172 -63.03 -4.81 13.75
CA ALA A 172 -63.63 -5.18 15.02
C ALA A 172 -64.07 -3.94 15.82
N ALA A 173 -63.21 -2.90 15.87
CA ALA A 173 -63.54 -1.64 16.54
C ALA A 173 -64.76 -0.95 15.90
N ALA A 174 -64.84 -0.91 14.56
CA ALA A 174 -66.00 -0.36 13.85
C ALA A 174 -67.29 -1.14 14.17
N CYS A 175 -67.22 -2.48 14.19
CA CYS A 175 -68.36 -3.33 14.54
C CYS A 175 -68.85 -3.06 15.98
N VAL A 176 -67.94 -2.95 16.94
CA VAL A 176 -68.29 -2.64 18.34
C VAL A 176 -68.92 -1.24 18.44
N ALA A 177 -68.35 -0.24 17.76
CA ALA A 177 -68.89 1.11 17.73
C ALA A 177 -70.32 1.16 17.13
N ASP A 178 -70.57 0.41 16.07
CA ASP A 178 -71.90 0.30 15.46
C ASP A 178 -72.93 -0.32 16.42
N VAL A 179 -72.53 -1.36 17.16
CA VAL A 179 -73.38 -2.00 18.17
C VAL A 179 -73.65 -1.05 19.33
N GLU A 180 -72.63 -0.35 19.83
CA GLU A 180 -72.75 0.66 20.88
C GLU A 180 -73.70 1.79 20.46
N ALA A 181 -73.57 2.32 19.25
CA ALA A 181 -74.46 3.35 18.70
C ALA A 181 -75.92 2.86 18.55
N ARG A 182 -76.14 1.55 18.35
CA ARG A 182 -77.50 0.97 18.33
C ARG A 182 -78.08 0.85 19.74
N ILE A 183 -77.26 0.43 20.70
CA ILE A 183 -77.66 0.33 22.11
C ILE A 183 -77.99 1.73 22.65
N GLU A 184 -77.15 2.73 22.39
CA GLU A 184 -77.38 4.10 22.83
C GLU A 184 -78.69 4.67 22.28
N ARG A 185 -79.01 4.39 21.01
CA ARG A 185 -80.31 4.76 20.40
C ARG A 185 -81.48 4.05 21.09
N ALA A 186 -81.34 2.76 21.40
CA ALA A 186 -82.37 2.00 22.10
C ALA A 186 -82.59 2.51 23.53
N GLU A 187 -81.51 2.75 24.29
CA GLU A 187 -81.56 3.34 25.62
C GLU A 187 -82.20 4.73 25.59
N GLY A 188 -81.83 5.57 24.62
CA GLY A 188 -82.44 6.90 24.45
C GLY A 188 -83.95 6.82 24.23
N GLN A 189 -84.45 5.83 23.47
CA GLN A 189 -85.89 5.61 23.31
C GLN A 189 -86.55 5.11 24.60
N VAL A 190 -85.88 4.23 25.35
CA VAL A 190 -86.39 3.74 26.65
C VAL A 190 -86.48 4.90 27.64
N ARG A 191 -85.43 5.71 27.79
CA ARG A 191 -85.42 6.89 28.67
C ARG A 191 -86.55 7.86 28.32
N ARG A 192 -86.79 8.13 27.02
CA ARG A 192 -87.91 8.99 26.57
C ARG A 192 -89.28 8.42 26.96
N ARG A 193 -89.48 7.10 26.82
CA ARG A 193 -90.73 6.43 27.23
C ARG A 193 -90.91 6.43 28.74
N GLU A 194 -89.84 6.22 29.49
CA GLU A 194 -89.87 6.29 30.95
C GLU A 194 -90.17 7.70 31.45
N THR A 195 -89.59 8.74 30.85
CA THR A 195 -89.93 10.13 31.19
C THR A 195 -91.37 10.48 30.84
N ALA A 196 -91.90 9.98 29.72
CA ALA A 196 -93.30 10.20 29.36
C ALA A 196 -94.25 9.49 30.34
N ARG A 197 -93.99 8.22 30.68
CA ARG A 197 -94.77 7.49 31.70
C ARG A 197 -94.71 8.15 33.07
N ARG A 198 -93.53 8.60 33.52
CA ARG A 198 -93.41 9.32 34.79
C ARG A 198 -94.13 10.67 34.78
N ALA A 199 -94.19 11.36 33.65
CA ALA A 199 -94.96 12.60 33.51
C ALA A 199 -96.48 12.33 33.51
N GLU A 200 -96.93 11.23 32.91
CA GLU A 200 -98.31 10.75 32.98
C GLU A 200 -98.69 10.36 34.42
N ASP A 201 -97.81 9.66 35.15
CA ASP A 201 -98.02 9.24 36.54
C ASP A 201 -97.91 10.39 37.57
N SER A 202 -97.34 11.54 37.20
CA SER A 202 -97.24 12.75 38.06
C SER A 202 -98.22 13.87 37.68
N GLY A 203 -99.00 13.66 36.61
CA GLY A 203 -100.10 14.52 36.17
C GLY A 203 -101.49 14.05 36.64
N MET A 204 -101.55 12.97 37.41
CA MET A 204 -102.67 12.65 38.33
C MET A 204 -102.30 13.07 39.75
#